data_AF-A0A9X0JYU4-F1
#
_entry.id   AF-A0A9X0JYU4-F1
#
_cell.length_a   1.000
_cell.length_b   1.000
_cell.length_c   1.000
_cell.angle_alpha   90.00
_cell.angle_beta   90.00
_cell.angle_gamma   90.00
#
_symmetry.space_group_name_H-M   'P 1'
#
loop_
_entity.id
_entity.type
_entity.pdbx_description
1 polymer ?
#
loop_
_entity_poly.entity_id
_entity_poly.type
_entity_poly.pdbx_seq_one_letter_code
_entity_poly.pdbx_strand_id
1 'polypeptide(L)'
;MNDHTKTFELSKHRFEDTISLEQAHKIPAHHAIISVRAGEEMQPAFICKMAPLIKQQYNNEFLTKKYSCMYGRSWFELQRKYS
;
A
#
# COMPACT_ATOMS: atom_id res chain seq x y z
N MET A 1 -12.51 8.80 13.12
CA MET A 1 -11.44 8.20 13.95
C MET A 1 -10.46 7.54 13.00
N ASN A 2 -9.17 7.87 13.08
CA ASN A 2 -8.20 7.66 12.00
C ASN A 2 -7.96 6.17 11.68
N ASP A 3 -8.43 5.72 10.53
CA ASP A 3 -8.44 4.30 10.08
C ASP A 3 -7.02 3.75 9.89
N HIS A 4 -6.03 4.62 9.70
CA HIS A 4 -4.65 4.27 9.38
C HIS A 4 -3.83 3.78 10.60
N THR A 5 -4.31 4.02 11.82
CA THR A 5 -3.58 3.69 13.06
C THR A 5 -3.35 2.17 13.17
N LYS A 6 -4.40 1.39 12.90
CA LYS A 6 -4.34 -0.08 12.90
C LYS A 6 -3.42 -0.63 11.82
N THR A 7 -3.33 0.04 10.67
CA THR A 7 -2.44 -0.37 9.58
C THR A 7 -0.97 -0.32 10.01
N PHE A 8 -0.58 0.72 10.74
CA PHE A 8 0.78 0.82 11.28
C PHE A 8 1.05 -0.23 12.36
N GLU A 9 0.10 -0.49 13.26
CA GLU A 9 0.22 -1.55 14.27
C GLU A 9 0.42 -2.93 13.65
N LEU A 10 -0.39 -3.29 12.63
CA LEU A 10 -0.31 -4.57 11.94
C LEU A 10 1.01 -4.76 11.17
N SER A 11 1.60 -3.67 10.68
CA SER A 11 2.81 -3.68 9.86
C SER A 11 4.08 -3.29 10.62
N LYS A 12 3.98 -3.04 11.92
CA LYS A 12 5.03 -2.58 12.84
C LYS A 12 6.35 -3.35 12.69
N HIS A 13 6.28 -4.67 12.62
CA HIS A 13 7.43 -5.57 12.46
C HIS A 13 8.29 -5.32 11.20
N ARG A 14 7.79 -4.55 10.23
CA ARG A 14 8.48 -4.28 8.95
C ARG A 14 9.34 -3.02 8.97
N PHE A 15 9.14 -2.15 9.96
CA PHE A 15 9.75 -0.82 9.96
C PHE A 15 10.21 -0.33 11.34
N GLU A 16 9.78 -0.98 12.44
CA GLU A 16 10.06 -0.52 13.81
C GLU A 16 11.56 -0.39 14.11
N ASP A 17 12.40 -1.24 13.50
CA ASP A 17 13.86 -1.20 13.64
C ASP A 17 14.46 0.13 13.16
N THR A 18 13.74 0.87 12.33
CA THR A 18 14.18 2.14 11.71
C THR A 18 13.31 3.34 12.08
N ILE A 19 11.99 3.14 12.17
CA ILE A 19 11.00 4.19 12.41
C ILE A 19 10.07 3.68 13.51
N SER A 20 10.05 4.36 14.65
CA SER A 20 9.17 3.92 15.74
C SER A 20 7.70 4.10 15.38
N LEU A 21 6.82 3.32 16.01
CA LEU A 21 5.38 3.43 15.80
C LEU A 21 4.86 4.86 16.07
N GLU A 22 5.40 5.52 17.10
CA GLU A 22 5.14 6.92 17.45
C GLU A 22 5.54 7.90 16.33
N GLN A 23 6.67 7.65 15.67
CA GLN A 23 7.12 8.45 14.54
C GLN A 23 6.22 8.21 13.32
N ALA A 24 5.81 6.96 13.07
CA ALA A 24 4.91 6.61 11.98
C ALA A 24 3.57 7.36 12.05
N HIS A 25 3.00 7.50 13.25
CA HIS A 25 1.76 8.27 13.46
C HIS A 25 1.91 9.78 13.25
N LYS A 26 3.13 10.31 13.33
CA LYS A 26 3.43 11.74 13.16
C LYS A 26 3.86 12.09 11.73
N ILE A 27 3.90 11.11 10.83
CA ILE A 27 4.31 11.33 9.45
C ILE A 27 3.31 12.31 8.77
N PRO A 28 3.80 13.36 8.09
CA PRO A 28 2.93 14.31 7.40
C PRO A 28 2.12 13.65 6.28
N ALA A 29 1.01 14.29 5.88
CA ALA A 29 0.25 13.87 4.71
C ALA A 29 1.15 13.74 3.46
N HIS A 30 0.78 12.83 2.56
CA HIS A 30 1.51 12.54 1.32
C HIS A 30 2.94 12.00 1.53
N HIS A 31 3.19 11.32 2.64
CA HIS A 31 4.42 10.56 2.87
C HIS A 31 4.06 9.10 3.16
N ALA A 32 4.95 8.20 2.75
CA ALA A 32 4.79 6.76 2.93
C ALA A 32 6.04 6.16 3.59
N ILE A 33 5.84 5.19 4.48
CA ILE A 33 6.93 4.31 4.94
C ILE A 33 7.09 3.21 3.89
N ILE A 34 8.30 3.09 3.35
CA ILE A 34 8.64 2.12 2.31
C ILE A 34 9.56 1.08 2.96
N SER A 35 9.14 -0.19 2.92
CA SER A 35 9.95 -1.35 3.29
C SER A 35 10.09 -2.23 2.04
N VAL A 36 11.33 -2.41 1.56
CA VAL A 36 11.63 -3.10 0.30
C VAL A 36 12.64 -4.20 0.53
N ARG A 37 12.55 -5.25 -0.29
CA ARG A 37 13.62 -6.26 -0.41
C ARG A 37 14.46 -5.96 -1.64
N ALA A 38 15.78 -5.97 -1.48
CA ALA A 38 16.73 -5.83 -2.57
C ALA A 38 17.75 -6.95 -2.45
N GLY A 39 17.90 -7.76 -3.51
CA GLY A 39 18.80 -8.92 -3.49
C GLY A 39 18.44 -9.95 -2.41
N GLU A 40 17.15 -10.26 -2.25
CA GLU A 40 16.59 -11.19 -1.23
C GLU A 40 16.67 -10.69 0.23
N GLU A 41 17.49 -9.69 0.51
CA GLU A 41 17.63 -9.07 1.82
C GLU A 41 16.59 -7.96 2.07
N MET A 42 16.14 -7.85 3.31
CA MET A 42 15.29 -6.75 3.75
C MET A 42 16.14 -5.49 3.92
N GLN A 43 15.78 -4.41 3.24
CA GLN A 43 16.44 -3.12 3.39
C GLN A 43 15.81 -2.32 4.52
N PRO A 44 16.57 -1.41 5.17
CA PRO A 44 16.05 -0.48 6.16
C PRO A 44 14.85 0.30 5.61
N ALA A 45 13.78 0.43 6.40
CA ALA A 45 12.63 1.21 5.96
C ALA A 45 12.95 2.71 5.96
N PHE A 46 12.34 3.43 5.03
CA PHE A 46 12.56 4.88 4.89
C PHE A 46 11.26 5.60 4.56
N ILE A 47 11.24 6.92 4.79
CA ILE A 47 10.10 7.78 4.50
C ILE A 47 10.27 8.37 3.10
N CYS A 48 9.31 8.10 2.23
CA CYS A 48 9.25 8.66 0.89
C CYS A 48 8.16 9.73 0.80
N LYS A 49 8.50 10.89 0.22
CA LYS A 49 7.53 11.92 -0.13
C LYS A 49 6.83 11.53 -1.43
N MET A 50 5.52 11.37 -1.38
CA MET A 50 4.71 10.96 -2.52
C MET A 50 4.44 12.15 -3.43
N ALA A 51 4.30 11.87 -4.73
CA ALA A 51 3.77 12.83 -5.68
C ALA A 51 2.37 13.29 -5.25
N PRO A 52 1.97 14.54 -5.56
CA PRO A 52 0.63 15.02 -5.26
C PRO A 52 -0.41 14.14 -5.97
N LEU A 53 -1.61 14.00 -5.36
CA LEU A 53 -2.69 13.27 -6.01
C LEU A 53 -3.01 13.95 -7.35
N ILE A 54 -2.86 13.19 -8.43
CA ILE A 54 -3.33 13.61 -9.74
C ILE A 54 -4.85 13.63 -9.66
N LYS A 55 -5.47 14.79 -9.84
CA LYS A 55 -6.93 14.89 -9.91
C LYS A 55 -7.39 14.01 -11.06
N GLN A 56 -8.29 13.05 -10.77
CA GLN A 56 -8.88 12.25 -11.82
C GLN A 56 -9.64 13.17 -12.78
N GLN A 57 -9.21 13.18 -14.04
CA GLN A 57 -9.83 14.00 -15.08
C GLN A 57 -11.17 13.41 -15.56
N TYR A 58 -11.37 12.11 -15.38
CA TYR A 58 -12.55 11.38 -15.84
C TYR A 58 -13.02 10.37 -14.79
N ASN A 59 -14.35 10.21 -14.66
CA ASN A 59 -14.92 9.12 -13.87
C ASN A 59 -14.89 7.82 -14.69
N ASN A 60 -13.93 6.94 -14.37
CA ASN A 60 -13.74 5.67 -15.05
C ASN A 60 -14.35 4.47 -14.30
N GLU A 61 -15.19 4.68 -13.28
CA GLU A 61 -15.76 3.59 -12.46
C GLU A 61 -16.52 2.57 -13.31
N PHE A 62 -17.38 3.04 -14.22
CA PHE A 62 -18.17 2.17 -15.09
C PHE A 62 -17.29 1.31 -16.01
N LEU A 63 -16.32 1.95 -16.69
CA LEU A 63 -15.42 1.25 -17.61
C LEU A 63 -14.53 0.26 -16.84
N THR A 64 -14.01 0.66 -15.68
CA THR A 64 -13.18 -0.20 -14.83
C THR A 64 -13.94 -1.45 -14.41
N LYS A 65 -15.19 -1.30 -13.95
CA LYS A 65 -16.04 -2.44 -13.55
C LYS A 65 -16.40 -3.34 -14.73
N LYS A 66 -16.74 -2.74 -15.88
CA LYS A 66 -17.08 -3.52 -17.09
C LYS A 66 -15.90 -4.36 -17.55
N TYR A 67 -14.71 -3.76 -17.65
CA TYR A 67 -13.53 -4.46 -18.15
C TYR A 67 -12.94 -5.45 -17.15
N SER A 68 -13.01 -5.17 -15.84
CA SER A 68 -12.60 -6.13 -14.83
C SER A 68 -13.48 -7.38 -14.81
N CYS A 69 -14.79 -7.26 -15.09
CA CYS A 69 -15.65 -8.42 -15.27
C CYS A 69 -15.39 -9.18 -16.58
N MET A 70 -15.07 -8.48 -17.68
CA MET A 70 -14.84 -9.13 -18.98
C MET A 70 -13.49 -9.83 -19.07
N TYR A 71 -12.44 -9.24 -18.49
CA TYR A 71 -11.04 -9.68 -18.69
C TYR A 71 -10.29 -9.98 -17.39
N GLY A 72 -10.84 -9.59 -16.24
CA GLY A 72 -10.25 -9.89 -14.95
C GLY A 72 -10.38 -11.36 -14.59
N ARG A 73 -9.54 -11.80 -13.66
CA ARG A 73 -9.66 -13.12 -13.04
C ARG A 73 -10.34 -12.95 -11.69
N SER A 74 -11.25 -13.85 -11.37
CA SER A 74 -11.84 -13.88 -10.03
C SER A 74 -10.77 -14.23 -9.00
N TRP A 75 -10.95 -13.75 -7.76
CA TRP A 75 -10.06 -14.09 -6.66
C TRP A 75 -9.95 -15.62 -6.46
N PHE A 76 -11.07 -16.33 -6.59
CA PHE A 76 -11.11 -17.79 -6.49
C PHE A 76 -10.21 -18.49 -7.52
N GLU A 77 -10.22 -18.01 -8.77
CA GLU A 77 -9.35 -18.56 -9.82
C GLU A 77 -7.87 -18.29 -9.58
N LEU A 78 -7.54 -17.11 -9.04
CA LEU A 78 -6.17 -16.79 -8.65
C LEU A 78 -5.71 -17.67 -7.50
N GLN A 79 -6.54 -17.82 -6.46
CA GLN A 79 -6.23 -18.66 -5.31
C GLN A 79 -5.96 -20.11 -5.72
N ARG A 80 -6.82 -20.69 -6.57
CA ARG A 80 -6.63 -22.06 -7.08
C ARG A 80 -5.35 -22.22 -7.91
N LYS A 81 -4.88 -21.18 -8.59
CA LYS A 81 -3.67 -21.24 -9.41
C LYS A 81 -2.38 -21.24 -8.58
N TYR A 82 -2.40 -20.66 -7.39
CA TYR A 82 -1.23 -20.47 -6.53
C TYR A 82 -1.32 -21.20 -5.19
N SER A 83 -2.30 -22.10 -5.04
CA SER A 83 -2.39 -23.08 -3.95
C SER A 83 -1.81 -24.41 -4.43
#